data_AF-A0A924UHN8-F1
#
_entry.id   AF-A0A924UHN8-F1
#
_cell.length_a   1.000
_cell.length_b   1.000
_cell.length_c   1.000
_cell.angle_alpha   90.00
_cell.angle_beta   90.00
_cell.angle_gamma   90.00
#
_symmetry.space_group_name_H-M   'P 1'
#
loop_
_entity.id
_entity.type
_entity.pdbx_description
1 polymer ?
#
loop_
_entity_poly.entity_id
_entity_poly.type
_entity_poly.pdbx_seq_one_letter_code
_entity_poly.pdbx_strand_id
1 'polypeptide(L)'
;MTWRDAAFSVPKPETLPMTPIEGDVAFRAYGAVAKPVFFGHYKRLVSPVLDAPNAVCLDYPECRCPYGLAGEMTLDQRNLIVFD
;
A
#
# COMPACT_ATOMS: atom_id res chain seq x y z
N MET A 1 4.29 13.06 -4.52
CA MET A 1 4.52 12.18 -3.36
C MET A 1 5.71 12.72 -2.58
N THR A 2 5.55 12.90 -1.27
CA THR A 2 6.60 13.32 -0.33
C THR A 2 7.10 12.11 0.47
N TRP A 3 8.19 12.28 1.23
CA TRP A 3 8.66 11.23 2.15
C TRP A 3 7.61 10.89 3.22
N ARG A 4 6.83 11.89 3.66
CA ARG A 4 5.72 11.69 4.57
C ARG A 4 4.63 10.77 3.98
N ASP A 5 4.33 10.94 2.69
CA ASP A 5 3.33 10.12 2.00
C ASP A 5 3.82 8.68 1.76
N ALA A 6 5.14 8.47 1.65
CA ALA A 6 5.71 7.17 1.30
C ALA A 6 6.08 6.31 2.53
N ALA A 7 6.40 6.91 3.67
CA ALA A 7 6.99 6.20 4.80
C ALA A 7 5.97 5.82 5.89
N PHE A 8 5.00 4.98 5.53
CA PHE A 8 3.91 4.55 6.42
C PHE A 8 4.34 3.80 7.70
N SER A 9 5.54 3.25 7.74
CA SER A 9 6.07 2.51 8.90
C SER A 9 6.88 3.37 9.89
N VAL A 10 6.98 4.69 9.65
CA VAL A 10 7.66 5.60 10.58
C VAL A 10 6.72 5.98 11.72
N PRO A 11 7.12 5.86 13.01
CA PRO A 11 6.22 6.12 14.14
C PRO A 11 5.64 7.53 14.21
N LYS A 12 6.31 8.53 13.63
CA LYS A 12 5.91 9.94 13.60
C LYS A 12 6.08 10.54 12.20
N PRO A 13 5.19 10.23 11.23
CA PRO A 13 5.32 10.68 9.84
C PRO A 13 5.38 12.21 9.70
N GLU A 14 4.79 12.95 10.63
CA GLU A 14 4.83 14.41 10.70
C GLU A 14 6.25 14.98 10.87
N THR A 15 7.20 14.17 11.35
CA THR A 15 8.61 14.56 11.47
C THR A 15 9.38 14.47 10.16
N LEU A 16 8.78 13.82 9.14
CA LEU A 16 9.41 13.64 7.84
C LEU A 16 9.31 14.91 6.99
N PRO A 17 10.30 15.13 6.10
CA PRO A 17 10.27 16.23 5.15
C PRO A 17 9.05 16.17 4.24
N MET A 18 8.47 17.34 3.97
CA MET A 18 7.45 17.54 2.94
C MET A 18 8.06 17.80 1.55
N THR A 19 9.39 17.75 1.43
CA THR A 19 10.06 17.87 0.14
C THR A 19 9.58 16.75 -0.79
N PRO A 20 9.20 17.07 -2.05
CA PRO A 20 8.85 16.07 -3.04
C PRO A 20 9.98 15.05 -3.22
N ILE A 21 9.61 13.79 -3.44
CA ILE A 21 10.58 12.76 -3.84
C ILE A 21 10.89 12.99 -5.33
N GLU A 22 12.18 13.13 -5.66
CA GLU A 22 12.67 13.37 -7.02
C GLU A 22 13.39 12.12 -7.58
N GLY A 23 13.57 12.08 -8.91
CA GLY A 23 14.26 11.01 -9.62
C GLY A 23 13.46 9.70 -9.71
N ASP A 24 14.13 8.62 -10.14
CA ASP A 24 13.49 7.31 -10.37
C ASP A 24 12.89 6.69 -9.10
N VAL A 25 13.32 7.15 -7.92
CA VAL A 25 12.77 6.74 -6.61
C VAL A 25 11.36 7.29 -6.36
N ALA A 26 10.96 8.33 -7.10
CA ALA A 26 9.58 8.82 -7.09
C ALA A 26 8.58 7.77 -7.62
N PHE A 27 9.05 6.75 -8.33
CA PHE A 27 8.24 5.70 -8.90
C PHE A 27 8.10 4.51 -7.94
N ARG A 28 7.23 4.64 -6.93
CA ARG A 28 6.63 3.48 -6.24
C ARG A 28 5.54 2.80 -7.08
N ALA A 29 5.63 2.84 -8.40
CA ALA A 29 4.63 2.18 -9.20
C ALA A 29 5.05 0.72 -9.38
N TYR A 30 4.32 -0.18 -8.73
CA TYR A 30 4.12 -1.49 -9.29
C TYR A 30 3.72 -1.30 -10.75
N GLY A 31 4.50 -1.85 -11.67
CA GLY A 31 4.27 -1.63 -13.10
C GLY A 31 2.84 -2.04 -13.45
N ALA A 32 2.11 -1.21 -14.19
CA ALA A 32 0.67 -1.41 -14.44
C ALA A 32 0.33 -2.76 -15.12
N VAL A 33 1.31 -3.37 -15.78
CA VAL A 33 1.21 -4.68 -16.46
C VAL A 33 1.91 -5.82 -15.70
N ALA A 34 2.48 -5.54 -14.53
CA ALA A 34 3.12 -6.55 -13.69
C ALA A 34 2.06 -7.41 -12.97
N LYS A 35 2.46 -8.61 -12.56
CA LYS A 35 1.60 -9.53 -11.79
C LYS A 35 1.12 -8.88 -10.48
N PRO A 36 -0.05 -9.29 -9.95
CA PRO A 36 -0.49 -8.87 -8.63
C PRO A 36 0.57 -9.13 -7.55
N VAL A 37 0.75 -8.16 -6.67
CA VAL A 37 1.68 -8.21 -5.54
C VAL A 37 0.92 -8.06 -4.22
N PHE A 38 1.05 -9.08 -3.38
CA PHE A 38 0.57 -9.08 -2.00
C PHE A 38 1.78 -8.94 -1.09
N PHE A 39 1.77 -7.97 -0.19
CA PHE A 39 2.92 -7.68 0.65
C PHE A 39 2.51 -7.24 2.05
N GLY A 40 3.50 -7.07 2.94
CA GLY A 40 3.32 -6.55 4.28
C GLY A 40 4.18 -5.32 4.52
N HIS A 41 3.60 -4.31 5.17
CA HIS A 41 4.34 -3.20 5.75
C HIS A 41 4.24 -3.29 7.27
N TYR A 42 5.39 -3.24 7.92
CA TYR A 42 5.45 -3.24 9.37
C TYR A 42 4.65 -2.06 9.95
N LYS A 43 3.61 -2.36 10.74
CA LYS A 43 2.82 -1.41 11.54
C LYS A 43 2.10 -0.31 10.75
N ARG A 44 1.33 -0.65 9.70
CA ARG A 44 0.37 0.32 9.15
C ARG A 44 -0.79 0.55 10.12
N LEU A 45 -1.07 1.82 10.39
CA LEU A 45 -2.19 2.26 11.24
C LEU A 45 -3.33 2.92 10.42
N VAL A 46 -3.19 3.00 9.10
CA VAL A 46 -4.23 3.51 8.19
C VAL A 46 -5.21 2.42 7.82
N SER A 47 -6.40 2.78 7.32
CA SER A 47 -7.37 1.81 6.81
C SER A 47 -6.81 1.03 5.60
N PRO A 48 -7.08 -0.29 5.49
CA PRO A 48 -6.65 -1.08 4.34
C PRO A 48 -7.21 -0.58 3.01
N VAL A 49 -6.32 -0.29 2.07
CA VAL A 49 -6.63 0.12 0.68
C VAL A 49 -5.61 -0.50 -0.27
N LEU A 50 -5.95 -0.55 -1.57
CA LEU A 50 -4.98 -0.88 -2.60
C LEU A 50 -3.90 0.21 -2.68
N ASP A 51 -2.62 -0.18 -2.71
CA ASP A 51 -1.49 0.74 -2.86
C ASP A 51 -1.20 1.05 -4.35
N ALA A 52 -1.62 0.16 -5.25
CA ALA A 52 -1.61 0.34 -6.70
C ALA A 52 -2.66 -0.58 -7.36
N PRO A 53 -2.96 -0.42 -8.67
CA PRO A 53 -3.90 -1.30 -9.38
C PRO A 53 -3.56 -2.79 -9.32
N ASN A 54 -2.31 -3.15 -9.02
CA ASN A 54 -1.86 -4.53 -8.89
C ASN A 54 -1.12 -4.80 -7.58
N ALA A 55 -1.30 -3.97 -6.55
CA ALA A 55 -0.62 -4.19 -5.27
C ALA A 55 -1.46 -3.85 -4.04
N VAL A 56 -1.42 -4.73 -3.05
CA VAL A 56 -2.13 -4.57 -1.78
C VAL A 56 -1.29 -5.05 -0.60
N CYS A 57 -1.21 -4.21 0.43
CA CYS A 57 -0.71 -4.60 1.74
C CYS A 57 -1.79 -5.38 2.50
N LEU A 58 -1.44 -6.47 3.18
CA LEU A 58 -2.36 -7.22 4.05
C LEU A 58 -1.88 -7.29 5.52
N ASP A 59 -0.78 -6.62 5.84
CA ASP A 59 -0.18 -6.58 7.17
C ASP A 59 -0.67 -5.34 7.95
N TYR A 60 -1.83 -5.49 8.60
CA TYR A 60 -2.41 -4.49 9.49
C TYR A 60 -2.58 -5.10 10.89
N PRO A 61 -1.90 -4.58 11.92
CA PRO A 61 -1.94 -5.15 13.26
C PRO A 61 -3.30 -5.00 13.95
N GLU A 62 -4.07 -3.98 13.57
CA GLU A 62 -5.35 -3.63 14.21
C GLU A 62 -6.57 -4.04 13.36
N CYS A 63 -6.36 -4.59 12.16
CA CYS A 63 -7.43 -4.89 11.24
C CYS A 63 -7.17 -6.18 10.46
N ARG A 64 -8.17 -7.09 10.44
CA ARG A 64 -8.13 -8.27 9.59
C ARG A 64 -8.63 -7.88 8.21
N CYS A 65 -7.81 -8.10 7.18
CA CYS A 65 -8.14 -7.67 5.83
C CYS A 65 -7.74 -8.68 4.73
N PRO A 66 -8.41 -9.83 4.59
CA PRO A 66 -8.11 -10.76 3.51
C PRO A 66 -8.53 -10.20 2.14
N TYR A 67 -7.85 -10.66 1.09
CA TYR A 67 -8.19 -10.37 -0.30
C TYR A 67 -8.61 -11.64 -1.04
N GLY A 68 -9.76 -11.61 -1.71
CA GLY A 68 -10.27 -12.73 -2.53
C GLY A 68 -9.74 -12.72 -3.96
N LEU A 69 -8.54 -13.26 -4.20
CA LEU A 69 -7.96 -13.36 -5.55
C LEU A 69 -8.63 -14.47 -6.38
N ALA A 70 -9.10 -14.12 -7.58
CA ALA A 70 -9.74 -15.02 -8.54
C ALA A 70 -8.94 -15.20 -9.85
N GLY A 71 -7.67 -14.81 -9.85
CA GLY A 71 -6.76 -14.89 -11.01
C GLY A 71 -6.70 -13.63 -11.86
N GLU A 72 -7.34 -12.54 -11.42
CA GLU A 72 -7.26 -11.24 -12.06
C GLU A 72 -5.83 -10.64 -11.99
N MET A 73 -5.44 -9.90 -13.03
CA MET A 73 -4.14 -9.20 -13.09
C MET A 73 -4.18 -7.79 -12.49
N THR A 74 -5.38 -7.23 -12.40
CA THR A 74 -5.67 -5.94 -11.77
C THR A 74 -6.54 -6.20 -10.57
N LEU A 75 -6.08 -5.80 -9.40
CA LEU A 75 -6.79 -5.93 -8.14
C LEU A 75 -7.97 -4.96 -8.09
N ASP A 76 -9.00 -5.37 -7.37
CA ASP A 76 -10.22 -4.60 -7.17
C ASP A 76 -10.47 -4.36 -5.68
N GLN A 77 -10.74 -3.11 -5.30
CA GLN A 77 -11.01 -2.74 -3.91
C GLN A 77 -12.20 -3.51 -3.32
N ARG A 78 -13.15 -3.96 -4.15
CA ARG A 78 -14.31 -4.77 -3.72
C ARG A 78 -13.93 -6.16 -3.21
N ASN A 79 -12.75 -6.65 -3.60
CA ASN A 79 -12.24 -7.95 -3.18
C ASN A 79 -11.38 -7.85 -1.91
N LEU A 80 -11.05 -6.64 -1.44
CA LEU A 80 -10.41 -6.41 -0.14
C LEU A 80 -11.49 -6.30 0.95
N ILE A 81 -11.63 -7.34 1.76
CA ILE A 81 -12.64 -7.40 2.81
C ILE A 81 -12.01 -6.88 4.09
N VAL A 82 -12.61 -5.88 4.72
CA VAL A 82 -12.12 -5.27 5.97
C VAL A 82 -13.04 -5.69 7.09
N PHE A 83 -12.49 -6.31 8.14
CA PHE A 83 -13.21 -6.62 9.38
C PHE A 83 -12.77 -5.65 10.48
N ASP A 84 -13.75 -5.01 11.11
CA ASP A 84 -13.58 -4.25 12.34
C ASP A 84 -13.36 -5.16 13.56
#